data_AF-A0A813M466-F1
#
_entry.id   AF-A0A813M466-F1
#
_cell.length_a   1.000
_cell.length_b   1.000
_cell.length_c   1.000
_cell.angle_alpha   90.00
_cell.angle_beta   90.00
_cell.angle_gamma   90.00
#
_symmetry.space_group_name_H-M   'P 1'
#
loop_
_entity.id
_entity.type
_entity.pdbx_description
1 polymer ?
#
loop_
_entity_poly.entity_id
_entity_poly.type
_entity_poly.pdbx_seq_one_letter_code
_entity_poly.pdbx_strand_id
1 'polypeptide(L)'
;DRTSDFRRLAGISIGKPPFQPLEGSFMWVACEQKLRLAALGREIEREGASTAAIHACQDEMLVLERTAEDLSDLGELVPVQMRDQVAHRRGLISGLYEELQKLASRVQSEQVQDLQREAQVASFFTSAPSSSSRAPKLKPPPPPSAEDLAGWSSGGGGSGGASKFGLDAEMLRAEEQRLLSTFTTDLDKIQETQSKIEEVSAMVGLFATKVAEQTEQADQILDLAEESTAYIETAEKHLQKAVQNSNAYRFYVVCWFVGSASFLLVFDFIDARYSLI
;
A
#
# COMPACT_ATOMS: atom_id res chain seq x y z
N ASP A 1 -41.63 -12.20 -30.02
CA ASP A 1 -41.73 -12.32 -28.55
C ASP A 1 -40.91 -11.18 -27.94
N ARG A 2 -41.53 -10.00 -27.74
CA ARG A 2 -40.81 -8.77 -27.31
C ARG A 2 -40.49 -8.74 -25.82
N THR A 3 -41.05 -9.70 -25.08
CA THR A 3 -40.89 -9.89 -23.64
C THR A 3 -39.55 -10.50 -23.26
N SER A 4 -38.87 -11.19 -24.16
CA SER A 4 -37.50 -11.70 -23.95
C SER A 4 -36.44 -10.61 -24.07
N ASP A 5 -36.65 -9.66 -24.99
CA ASP A 5 -35.70 -8.55 -25.22
C ASP A 5 -35.76 -7.54 -24.08
N PHE A 6 -36.96 -7.29 -23.53
CA PHE A 6 -37.13 -6.48 -22.33
C PHE A 6 -36.51 -7.14 -21.09
N ARG A 7 -36.56 -8.48 -21.00
CA ARG A 7 -35.93 -9.23 -19.90
C ARG A 7 -34.40 -9.19 -19.97
N ARG A 8 -33.84 -9.18 -21.18
CA ARG A 8 -32.41 -8.97 -21.42
C ARG A 8 -31.95 -7.55 -21.09
N LEU A 9 -32.74 -6.53 -21.45
CA LEU A 9 -32.41 -5.13 -21.17
C LEU A 9 -32.60 -4.75 -19.69
N ALA A 10 -33.53 -5.40 -18.97
CA ALA A 10 -33.79 -5.14 -17.56
C ALA A 10 -32.88 -5.91 -16.58
N GLY A 11 -31.88 -6.67 -17.06
CA GLY A 11 -30.92 -7.38 -16.20
C GLY A 11 -31.49 -8.57 -15.40
N ILE A 12 -32.75 -8.95 -15.61
CA ILE A 12 -33.41 -10.06 -14.90
C ILE A 12 -33.18 -11.37 -15.68
N SER A 13 -31.91 -11.75 -15.84
CA SER A 13 -31.53 -13.10 -16.27
C SER A 13 -31.26 -13.95 -15.04
N ILE A 14 -32.30 -14.62 -14.53
CA ILE A 14 -32.13 -15.79 -13.65
C ILE A 14 -31.59 -16.91 -14.55
N GLY A 15 -30.27 -16.92 -14.71
CA GLY A 15 -29.61 -17.81 -15.66
C GLY A 15 -28.21 -17.29 -15.90
N LYS A 16 -27.29 -17.82 -15.08
CA LYS A 16 -25.83 -17.86 -15.20
C LYS A 16 -25.22 -16.76 -16.09
N PRO A 17 -24.49 -15.77 -15.51
CA PRO A 17 -23.89 -14.70 -16.30
C PRO A 17 -22.98 -15.30 -17.40
N PRO A 18 -23.26 -15.05 -18.69
CA PRO A 18 -22.41 -15.51 -19.77
C PRO A 18 -21.46 -14.36 -20.12
N PHE A 19 -20.49 -14.06 -19.24
CA PHE A 19 -19.20 -13.42 -19.54
C PHE A 19 -18.50 -13.03 -18.23
N GLN A 20 -17.71 -13.94 -17.66
CA GLN A 20 -16.62 -13.57 -16.74
C GLN A 20 -15.44 -14.51 -16.99
N PRO A 21 -14.47 -14.09 -17.80
CA PRO A 21 -13.10 -14.59 -17.63
C PRO A 21 -12.11 -13.48 -17.23
N LEU A 22 -12.48 -12.20 -17.30
CA LEU A 22 -11.54 -11.09 -17.09
C LEU A 22 -11.59 -10.47 -15.68
N GLU A 23 -12.74 -10.53 -15.00
CA GLU A 23 -12.92 -9.92 -13.68
C GLU A 23 -12.30 -10.75 -12.55
N GLY A 24 -12.34 -12.08 -12.68
CA GLY A 24 -11.73 -13.00 -11.72
C GLY A 24 -10.21 -12.93 -11.69
N SER A 25 -9.55 -12.65 -12.82
CA SER A 25 -8.08 -12.58 -12.87
C SER A 25 -7.55 -11.36 -12.14
N PHE A 26 -8.12 -10.18 -12.37
CA PHE A 26 -7.67 -8.94 -11.72
C PHE A 26 -7.93 -8.99 -10.21
N MET A 27 -9.16 -9.36 -9.80
CA MET A 27 -9.53 -9.41 -8.38
C MET A 27 -8.73 -10.45 -7.61
N TRP A 28 -8.43 -11.59 -8.24
CA TRP A 28 -7.60 -12.61 -7.64
C TRP A 28 -6.17 -12.14 -7.47
N VAL A 29 -5.58 -11.51 -8.49
CA VAL A 29 -4.23 -10.92 -8.40
C VAL A 29 -4.20 -9.82 -7.33
N ALA A 30 -5.17 -8.91 -7.30
CA ALA A 30 -5.24 -7.86 -6.27
C ALA A 30 -5.38 -8.44 -4.85
N CYS A 31 -6.16 -9.51 -4.68
CA CYS A 31 -6.30 -10.20 -3.40
C CYS A 31 -5.00 -10.91 -2.98
N GLU A 32 -4.31 -11.55 -3.93
CA GLU A 32 -2.98 -12.14 -3.70
C GLU A 32 -1.97 -11.06 -3.29
N GLN A 33 -1.96 -9.91 -3.97
CA GLN A 33 -1.10 -8.78 -3.62
C GLN A 33 -1.38 -8.26 -2.21
N LYS A 34 -2.65 -8.10 -1.86
CA LYS A 34 -3.04 -7.69 -0.50
C LYS A 34 -2.53 -8.67 0.56
N LEU A 35 -2.64 -9.98 0.29
CA LEU A 35 -2.16 -11.01 1.19
C LEU A 35 -0.63 -10.99 1.32
N ARG A 36 0.09 -10.74 0.22
CA ARG A 36 1.54 -10.57 0.21
C ARG A 36 1.98 -9.35 1.00
N LEU A 37 1.32 -8.20 0.84
CA LEU A 37 1.59 -7.01 1.66
C LEU A 37 1.37 -7.27 3.15
N ALA A 38 0.30 -7.99 3.51
CA ALA A 38 0.05 -8.36 4.89
C ALA A 38 1.08 -9.36 5.45
N ALA A 39 1.63 -10.25 4.60
CA ALA A 39 2.71 -11.14 4.98
C ALA A 39 4.04 -10.38 5.14
N LEU A 40 4.35 -9.50 4.19
CA LEU A 40 5.52 -8.63 4.19
C LEU A 40 5.56 -7.74 5.43
N GLY A 41 4.41 -7.17 5.83
CA GLY A 41 4.32 -6.37 7.04
C GLY A 41 4.68 -7.16 8.30
N ARG A 42 4.29 -8.44 8.38
CA ARG A 42 4.68 -9.32 9.49
C ARG A 42 6.14 -9.75 9.44
N GLU A 43 6.71 -9.87 8.24
CA GLU A 43 8.10 -10.24 8.02
C GLU A 43 9.04 -9.09 8.38
N ILE A 44 8.71 -7.87 7.97
CA ILE A 44 9.41 -6.64 8.38
C ILE A 44 9.39 -6.48 9.90
N GLU A 45 8.26 -6.72 10.55
CA GLU A 45 8.15 -6.68 12.02
C GLU A 45 9.02 -7.75 12.74
N ARG A 46 9.50 -8.78 12.04
CA ARG A 46 10.15 -9.95 12.64
C ARG A 46 11.63 -10.09 12.27
N GLU A 47 12.01 -9.80 11.04
CA GLU A 47 13.36 -10.00 10.49
C GLU A 47 14.06 -8.69 10.07
N GLY A 48 13.36 -7.55 10.14
CA GLY A 48 13.87 -6.23 9.79
C GLY A 48 13.65 -5.84 8.33
N ALA A 49 14.04 -4.62 7.99
CA ALA A 49 13.75 -3.95 6.72
C ALA A 49 14.27 -4.69 5.47
N SER A 50 13.37 -5.31 4.69
CA SER A 50 13.68 -5.85 3.35
C SER A 50 13.17 -4.93 2.24
N THR A 51 14.01 -4.00 1.79
CA THR A 51 13.68 -3.04 0.71
C THR A 51 13.44 -3.73 -0.63
N ALA A 52 14.14 -4.84 -0.91
CA ALA A 52 14.00 -5.62 -2.12
C ALA A 52 12.60 -6.21 -2.30
N ALA A 53 11.97 -6.66 -1.22
CA ALA A 53 10.64 -7.25 -1.28
C ALA A 53 9.55 -6.17 -1.44
N ILE A 54 9.79 -4.95 -0.92
CA ILE A 54 8.94 -3.78 -1.19
C ILE A 54 9.01 -3.40 -2.68
N HIS A 55 10.20 -3.46 -3.29
CA HIS A 55 10.38 -3.26 -4.74
C HIS A 55 9.67 -4.30 -5.59
N ALA A 56 9.72 -5.58 -5.21
CA ALA A 56 9.00 -6.63 -5.93
C ALA A 56 7.47 -6.38 -5.90
N CYS A 57 6.92 -6.01 -4.73
CA CYS A 57 5.51 -5.64 -4.61
C CYS A 57 5.18 -4.36 -5.42
N GLN A 58 6.09 -3.40 -5.49
CA GLN A 58 5.92 -2.18 -6.30
C GLN A 58 5.79 -2.52 -7.79
N ASP A 59 6.68 -3.35 -8.32
CA ASP A 59 6.66 -3.73 -9.75
C ASP A 59 5.39 -4.51 -10.10
N GLU A 60 4.96 -5.44 -9.25
CA GLU A 60 3.72 -6.20 -9.43
C GLU A 60 2.49 -5.27 -9.41
N MET A 61 2.50 -4.22 -8.59
CA MET A 61 1.42 -3.24 -8.51
C MET A 61 1.39 -2.27 -9.69
N LEU A 62 2.55 -1.90 -10.26
CA LEU A 62 2.62 -1.14 -11.52
C LEU A 62 2.05 -1.94 -12.70
N VAL A 63 2.26 -3.25 -12.74
CA VAL A 63 1.63 -4.13 -13.74
C VAL A 63 0.12 -4.14 -13.55
N LEU A 64 -0.35 -4.22 -12.30
CA LEU A 64 -1.78 -4.17 -11.97
C LEU A 64 -2.41 -2.84 -12.40
N GLU A 65 -1.72 -1.72 -12.17
CA GLU A 65 -2.15 -0.38 -12.60
C GLU A 65 -2.32 -0.31 -14.12
N ARG A 66 -1.35 -0.81 -14.89
CA ARG A 66 -1.42 -0.86 -16.36
C ARG A 66 -2.63 -1.64 -16.86
N THR A 67 -2.94 -2.77 -16.22
CA THR A 67 -4.13 -3.56 -16.58
C THR A 67 -5.47 -2.87 -16.24
N ALA A 68 -5.47 -1.92 -15.29
CA ALA A 68 -6.64 -1.11 -14.97
C ALA A 68 -6.77 0.11 -15.89
N GLU A 69 -5.64 0.68 -16.36
CA GLU A 69 -5.60 1.73 -17.38
C GLU A 69 -6.12 1.24 -18.73
N ASP A 70 -5.73 0.03 -19.17
CA ASP A 70 -6.21 -0.58 -20.42
C ASP A 70 -7.75 -0.70 -20.47
N LEU A 71 -8.40 -0.93 -19.32
CA LEU A 71 -9.86 -0.93 -19.21
C LEU A 71 -10.47 0.47 -19.13
N SER A 72 -9.71 1.44 -18.65
CA SER A 72 -10.12 2.83 -18.51
C SER A 72 -10.21 3.54 -19.85
N ASP A 73 -9.29 3.25 -20.77
CA ASP A 73 -9.26 3.78 -22.15
C ASP A 73 -10.50 3.37 -22.97
N LEU A 74 -11.14 2.26 -22.59
CA LEU A 74 -12.40 1.83 -23.18
C LEU A 74 -13.61 2.62 -22.63
N GLY A 75 -13.45 3.41 -21.57
CA GLY A 75 -14.51 3.93 -20.72
C GLY A 75 -15.43 5.01 -21.31
N GLU A 76 -14.99 5.77 -22.33
CA GLU A 76 -15.82 6.85 -22.90
C GLU A 76 -17.01 6.36 -23.74
N LEU A 77 -17.03 5.09 -24.17
CA LEU A 77 -18.05 4.54 -25.06
C LEU A 77 -18.98 3.50 -24.40
N VAL A 78 -18.90 3.32 -23.07
CA VAL A 78 -19.33 2.08 -22.42
C VAL A 78 -20.44 2.28 -21.36
N PRO A 79 -21.39 1.33 -21.22
CA PRO A 79 -22.48 1.38 -20.24
C PRO A 79 -22.03 1.52 -18.78
N VAL A 80 -22.89 2.13 -17.96
CA VAL A 80 -22.68 2.50 -16.54
C VAL A 80 -22.10 1.37 -15.68
N GLN A 81 -22.48 0.11 -15.92
CA GLN A 81 -21.95 -1.06 -15.20
C GLN A 81 -20.44 -1.24 -15.34
N MET A 82 -19.84 -0.83 -16.45
CA MET A 82 -18.39 -0.93 -16.62
C MET A 82 -17.66 0.27 -16.00
N ARG A 83 -18.32 1.44 -15.88
CA ARG A 83 -17.76 2.58 -15.12
C ARG A 83 -17.64 2.25 -13.63
N ASP A 84 -18.63 1.58 -13.06
CA ASP A 84 -18.60 1.11 -11.66
C ASP A 84 -17.48 0.08 -11.43
N GLN A 85 -17.25 -0.83 -12.39
CA GLN A 85 -16.12 -1.77 -12.33
C GLN A 85 -14.75 -1.08 -12.40
N VAL A 86 -14.60 -0.06 -13.26
CA VAL A 86 -13.36 0.71 -13.36
C VAL A 86 -13.10 1.48 -12.05
N ALA A 87 -14.13 2.11 -11.48
CA ALA A 87 -14.05 2.78 -10.18
C ALA A 87 -13.67 1.82 -9.05
N HIS A 88 -14.30 0.63 -9.00
CA HIS A 88 -13.98 -0.39 -8.01
C HIS A 88 -12.52 -0.86 -8.10
N ARG A 89 -12.01 -1.13 -9.31
CA ARG A 89 -10.61 -1.55 -9.53
C ARG A 89 -9.61 -0.46 -9.13
N ARG A 90 -9.92 0.80 -9.45
CA ARG A 90 -9.09 1.95 -9.05
C ARG A 90 -9.06 2.11 -7.53
N GLY A 91 -10.19 1.96 -6.84
CA GLY A 91 -10.25 1.99 -5.38
C GLY A 91 -9.46 0.87 -4.70
N LEU A 92 -9.36 -0.31 -5.34
CA LEU A 92 -8.50 -1.39 -4.84
C LEU A 92 -7.02 -1.07 -5.01
N ILE A 93 -6.63 -0.50 -6.16
CA ILE A 93 -5.25 -0.08 -6.41
C ILE A 93 -4.84 0.99 -5.40
N SER A 94 -5.68 1.99 -5.14
CA SER A 94 -5.35 3.02 -4.16
C SER A 94 -5.18 2.47 -2.74
N GLY A 95 -6.07 1.56 -2.32
CA GLY A 95 -5.94 0.89 -1.02
C GLY A 95 -4.65 0.05 -0.90
N LEU A 96 -4.18 -0.56 -1.99
CA LEU A 96 -2.90 -1.29 -2.00
C LEU A 96 -1.69 -0.34 -1.90
N TYR A 97 -1.72 0.80 -2.60
CA TYR A 97 -0.68 1.82 -2.51
C TYR A 97 -0.61 2.47 -1.11
N GLU A 98 -1.75 2.72 -0.46
CA GLU A 98 -1.80 3.22 0.91
C GLU A 98 -1.18 2.23 1.92
N GLU A 99 -1.51 0.95 1.79
CA GLU A 99 -0.90 -0.12 2.61
C GLU A 99 0.62 -0.16 2.37
N LEU A 100 1.07 -0.12 1.12
CA LEU A 100 2.50 -0.12 0.79
C LEU A 100 3.22 1.13 1.32
N GLN A 101 2.62 2.31 1.22
CA GLN A 101 3.16 3.55 1.78
C GLN A 101 3.31 3.46 3.31
N LYS A 102 2.33 2.85 3.98
CA LYS A 102 2.38 2.61 5.43
C LYS A 102 3.48 1.64 5.81
N LEU A 103 3.73 0.60 5.02
CA LEU A 103 4.87 -0.30 5.22
C LEU A 103 6.21 0.40 4.96
N ALA A 104 6.32 1.15 3.87
CA ALA A 104 7.55 1.85 3.50
C ALA A 104 7.93 2.94 4.52
N SER A 105 6.96 3.69 5.03
CA SER A 105 7.19 4.69 6.10
C SER A 105 7.59 4.06 7.43
N ARG A 106 7.05 2.87 7.76
CA ARG A 106 7.51 2.09 8.94
C ARG A 106 8.97 1.67 8.79
N VAL A 107 9.33 1.10 7.64
CA VAL A 107 10.71 0.71 7.33
C VAL A 107 11.65 1.92 7.38
N GLN A 108 11.24 3.04 6.80
CA GLN A 108 12.01 4.29 6.87
C GLN A 108 12.22 4.72 8.32
N SER A 109 11.16 4.68 9.15
CA SER A 109 11.24 5.08 10.55
C SER A 109 12.18 4.20 11.38
N GLU A 110 12.18 2.90 11.12
CA GLU A 110 13.05 1.93 11.79
C GLU A 110 14.51 2.16 11.38
N GLN A 111 14.79 2.29 10.09
CA GLN A 111 16.14 2.55 9.59
C GLN A 111 16.70 3.89 10.09
N VAL A 112 15.87 4.95 10.15
CA VAL A 112 16.27 6.25 10.70
C VAL A 112 16.53 6.15 12.20
N GLN A 113 15.74 5.36 12.93
CA GLN A 113 15.95 5.15 14.37
C GLN A 113 17.26 4.40 14.65
N ASP A 114 17.58 3.39 13.85
CA ASP A 114 18.84 2.66 13.94
C ASP A 114 20.04 3.56 13.65
N LEU A 115 19.96 4.37 12.57
CA LEU A 115 20.99 5.34 12.24
C LEU A 115 21.17 6.39 13.35
N GLN A 116 20.08 6.85 13.96
CA GLN A 116 20.15 7.76 15.12
C GLN A 116 20.79 7.09 16.34
N ARG A 117 20.50 5.81 16.58
CA ARG A 117 21.08 5.04 17.68
C ARG A 117 22.58 4.86 17.47
N GLU A 118 23.01 4.49 16.28
CA GLU A 118 24.42 4.36 15.93
C GLU A 118 25.13 5.71 16.01
N ALA A 119 24.52 6.79 15.51
CA ALA A 119 25.07 8.14 15.62
C ALA A 119 25.21 8.61 17.08
N GLN A 120 24.25 8.27 17.95
CA GLN A 120 24.35 8.53 19.39
C GLN A 120 25.51 7.73 20.00
N VAL A 121 25.65 6.44 19.68
CA VAL A 121 26.78 5.62 20.15
C VAL A 121 28.11 6.20 19.67
N ALA A 122 28.23 6.51 18.38
CA ALA A 122 29.41 7.16 17.80
C ALA A 122 29.70 8.52 18.45
N SER A 123 28.65 9.27 18.81
CA SER A 123 28.78 10.51 19.57
C SER A 123 29.35 10.25 20.96
N PHE A 124 28.97 9.19 21.69
CA PHE A 124 29.55 8.88 23.00
C PHE A 124 31.03 8.49 22.90
N PHE A 125 31.42 7.80 21.83
CA PHE A 125 32.82 7.45 21.56
C PHE A 125 33.65 8.67 21.12
N THR A 126 33.07 9.58 20.34
CA THR A 126 33.72 10.84 19.92
C THR A 126 33.73 11.90 21.03
N SER A 127 32.73 11.88 21.91
CA SER A 127 32.53 12.82 23.02
C SER A 127 33.20 12.37 24.31
N ALA A 128 33.91 11.23 24.32
CA ALA A 128 34.72 10.83 25.46
C ALA A 128 35.63 12.02 25.82
N PRO A 129 35.34 12.72 26.92
CA PRO A 129 36.01 13.97 27.19
C PRO A 129 37.45 13.62 27.57
N SER A 130 38.39 14.35 26.98
CA SER A 130 39.74 14.49 27.50
C SER A 130 39.75 15.23 28.86
N SER A 131 38.85 14.86 29.79
CA SER A 131 38.70 15.47 31.11
C SER A 131 39.38 14.65 32.20
N SER A 132 40.63 14.27 31.95
CA SER A 132 41.68 14.11 32.97
C SER A 132 42.99 14.20 32.22
N SER A 133 43.73 15.30 32.21
CA SER A 133 44.08 16.15 33.32
C SER A 133 44.59 17.49 32.78
N ARG A 134 44.49 18.52 33.63
CA ARG A 134 45.26 19.76 33.54
C ARG A 134 46.76 19.43 33.39
N ALA A 135 47.26 19.38 32.16
CA ALA A 135 48.69 19.39 31.89
C ALA A 135 49.18 20.86 31.90
N PRO A 136 50.16 21.24 32.73
CA PRO A 136 50.84 22.50 32.55
C PRO A 136 51.60 22.46 31.21
N LYS A 137 51.48 23.53 30.42
CA LYS A 137 52.24 23.72 29.17
C LYS A 137 53.73 23.57 29.46
N LEU A 138 54.30 22.41 29.16
CA LEU A 138 55.73 22.16 29.15
C LEU A 138 56.17 21.97 27.71
N LYS A 139 57.11 22.83 27.33
CA LYS A 139 57.80 22.90 26.04
C LYS A 139 58.41 21.53 25.69
N PRO A 140 58.50 21.14 24.41
CA PRO A 140 59.10 19.86 24.03
C PRO A 140 60.55 19.79 24.53
N PRO A 141 60.98 18.71 25.20
CA PRO A 141 62.38 18.54 25.57
C PRO A 141 63.23 18.24 24.31
N PRO A 142 64.44 18.82 24.19
CA PRO A 142 65.39 18.45 23.15
C PRO A 142 65.89 16.99 23.34
N PRO A 143 66.42 16.36 22.28
CA PRO A 143 66.89 14.97 22.34
C PRO A 143 68.02 14.80 23.38
N PRO A 144 68.09 13.65 24.09
CA PRO A 144 69.08 13.45 25.14
C PRO A 144 70.49 13.28 24.55
N SER A 145 71.40 14.17 24.92
CA SER A 145 72.85 13.95 24.80
C SER A 145 73.30 12.87 25.79
N ALA A 146 74.28 12.07 25.38
CA ALA A 146 74.70 10.80 25.97
C ALA A 146 75.45 10.90 27.33
N GLU A 147 75.17 11.90 28.17
CA GLU A 147 76.06 12.25 29.30
C GLU A 147 75.45 12.02 30.69
N ASP A 148 74.12 11.86 30.82
CA ASP A 148 73.46 11.75 32.14
C ASP A 148 73.19 10.31 32.61
N LEU A 149 73.97 9.33 32.12
CA LEU A 149 73.87 7.91 32.48
C LEU A 149 74.78 7.51 33.65
N ALA A 150 75.06 8.44 34.58
CA ALA A 150 75.96 8.24 35.71
C ALA A 150 75.33 8.50 37.10
N GLY A 151 74.00 8.46 37.21
CA GLY A 151 73.29 8.85 38.45
C GLY A 151 72.56 7.73 39.21
N TRP A 152 72.44 6.52 38.67
CA TRP A 152 71.61 5.47 39.29
C TRP A 152 72.32 4.13 39.41
N SER A 153 73.44 4.12 40.13
CA SER A 153 74.05 2.89 40.64
C SER A 153 74.15 2.97 42.15
N SER A 154 73.06 2.65 42.84
CA SER A 154 73.13 2.03 44.17
C SER A 154 71.77 1.44 44.54
N GLY A 155 71.73 0.12 44.75
CA GLY A 155 70.61 -0.55 45.42
C GLY A 155 69.99 -1.72 44.66
N GLY A 156 70.72 -2.84 44.60
CA GLY A 156 70.21 -4.20 44.79
C GLY A 156 68.94 -4.67 44.07
N GLY A 157 69.13 -5.58 43.11
CA GLY A 157 68.30 -6.79 42.98
C GLY A 157 66.89 -6.64 42.44
N GLY A 158 66.71 -6.88 41.14
CA GLY A 158 65.38 -7.04 40.54
C GLY A 158 65.38 -6.92 39.03
N SER A 159 65.95 -7.91 38.34
CA SER A 159 65.71 -8.12 36.91
C SER A 159 64.22 -8.39 36.68
N GLY A 160 63.49 -7.49 36.03
CA GLY A 160 62.06 -7.72 35.74
C GLY A 160 61.24 -6.54 35.20
N GLY A 161 61.78 -5.31 35.15
CA GLY A 161 60.98 -4.13 34.75
C GLY A 161 60.87 -3.87 33.24
N ALA A 162 61.89 -4.25 32.45
CA ALA A 162 61.97 -3.88 31.04
C ALA A 162 61.08 -4.72 30.10
N SER A 163 60.79 -5.97 30.48
CA SER A 163 59.91 -6.88 29.72
C SER A 163 58.43 -6.51 29.86
N LYS A 164 58.03 -5.96 31.00
CA LYS A 164 56.62 -5.59 31.25
C LYS A 164 56.19 -4.39 30.39
N PHE A 165 57.05 -3.38 30.26
CA PHE A 165 56.75 -2.16 29.49
C PHE A 165 56.65 -2.42 27.97
N GLY A 166 57.42 -3.38 27.44
CA GLY A 166 57.32 -3.81 26.04
C GLY A 166 56.03 -4.59 25.74
N LEU A 167 55.65 -5.49 26.66
CA LEU A 167 54.38 -6.23 26.59
C LEU A 167 53.16 -5.31 26.70
N ASP A 168 53.21 -4.31 27.58
CA ASP A 168 52.14 -3.32 27.74
C ASP A 168 52.01 -2.44 26.47
N ALA A 169 53.11 -2.04 25.84
CA ALA A 169 53.11 -1.24 24.60
C ALA A 169 52.63 -2.02 23.36
N GLU A 170 52.93 -3.31 23.28
CA GLU A 170 52.47 -4.19 22.21
C GLU A 170 50.98 -4.54 22.38
N MET A 171 50.53 -4.73 23.62
CA MET A 171 49.11 -4.90 23.96
C MET A 171 48.29 -3.64 23.65
N LEU A 172 48.81 -2.45 23.97
CA LEU A 172 48.18 -1.17 23.63
C LEU A 172 48.02 -0.98 22.12
N ARG A 173 49.05 -1.32 21.32
CA ARG A 173 48.95 -1.28 19.85
C ARG A 173 47.93 -2.27 19.30
N ALA A 174 47.85 -3.47 19.89
CA ALA A 174 46.85 -4.46 19.50
C ALA A 174 45.42 -3.98 19.81
N GLU A 175 45.21 -3.29 20.93
CA GLU A 175 43.93 -2.67 21.27
C GLU A 175 43.58 -1.51 20.33
N GLU A 176 44.54 -0.62 20.01
CA GLU A 176 44.34 0.46 19.04
C GLU A 176 43.95 -0.08 17.66
N GLN A 177 44.63 -1.13 17.19
CA GLN A 177 44.35 -1.74 15.90
C GLN A 177 42.98 -2.44 15.89
N ARG A 178 42.59 -3.08 17.00
CA ARG A 178 41.26 -3.65 17.17
C ARG A 178 40.17 -2.58 17.19
N LEU A 179 40.39 -1.48 17.89
CA LEU A 179 39.46 -0.34 17.93
C LEU A 179 39.28 0.24 16.53
N LEU A 180 40.37 0.51 15.82
CA LEU A 180 40.32 1.00 14.43
C LEU A 180 39.54 0.05 13.52
N SER A 181 39.76 -1.27 13.61
CA SER A 181 38.99 -2.24 12.82
C SER A 181 37.50 -2.26 13.15
N THR A 182 37.14 -1.97 14.40
CA THR A 182 35.74 -1.89 14.83
C THR A 182 35.11 -0.61 14.28
N PHE A 183 35.81 0.53 14.40
CA PHE A 183 35.36 1.82 13.85
C PHE A 183 35.18 1.78 12.33
N THR A 184 36.10 1.17 11.57
CA THR A 184 35.95 1.05 10.12
C THR A 184 34.73 0.20 9.76
N THR A 185 34.52 -0.91 10.47
CA THR A 185 33.37 -1.79 10.27
C THR A 185 32.04 -1.07 10.57
N ASP A 186 32.00 -0.22 11.59
CA ASP A 186 30.80 0.53 11.94
C ASP A 186 30.52 1.69 10.96
N LEU A 187 31.57 2.32 10.41
CA LEU A 187 31.40 3.31 9.31
C LEU A 187 30.83 2.66 8.04
N ASP A 188 31.29 1.47 7.69
CA ASP A 188 30.77 0.75 6.52
C ASP A 188 29.27 0.42 6.69
N LYS A 189 28.84 0.03 7.89
CA LYS A 189 27.41 -0.19 8.22
C LYS A 189 26.57 1.08 8.15
N ILE A 190 27.10 2.22 8.60
CA ILE A 190 26.40 3.51 8.52
C ILE A 190 26.22 3.92 7.05
N GLN A 191 27.25 3.75 6.21
CA GLN A 191 27.15 4.05 4.78
C GLN A 191 26.12 3.15 4.08
N GLU A 192 26.12 1.85 4.40
CA GLU A 192 25.11 0.91 3.88
C GLU A 192 23.69 1.30 4.30
N THR A 193 23.50 1.66 5.57
CA THR A 193 22.20 2.08 6.11
C THR A 193 21.74 3.40 5.49
N GLN A 194 22.65 4.36 5.29
CA GLN A 194 22.35 5.63 4.64
C GLN A 194 21.89 5.42 3.19
N SER A 195 22.56 4.55 2.43
CA SER A 195 22.16 4.22 1.05
C SER A 195 20.77 3.57 1.01
N LYS A 196 20.47 2.67 1.96
CA LYS A 196 19.13 2.04 2.06
C LYS A 196 18.05 3.06 2.41
N ILE A 197 18.33 4.00 3.32
CA ILE A 197 17.38 5.07 3.67
C ILE A 197 17.12 5.99 2.48
N GLU A 198 18.14 6.30 1.68
CA GLU A 198 17.97 7.13 0.48
C GLU A 198 17.04 6.44 -0.54
N GLU A 199 17.26 5.14 -0.78
CA GLU A 199 16.40 4.32 -1.64
C GLU A 199 14.94 4.27 -1.12
N VAL A 200 14.76 4.00 0.18
CA VAL A 200 13.43 3.99 0.81
C VAL A 200 12.77 5.37 0.79
N SER A 201 13.54 6.44 0.99
CA SER A 201 13.02 7.81 0.98
C SER A 201 12.54 8.22 -0.40
N ALA A 202 13.28 7.85 -1.46
CA ALA A 202 12.84 8.07 -2.84
C ALA A 202 11.51 7.34 -3.10
N MET A 203 11.41 6.11 -2.64
CA MET A 203 10.22 5.27 -2.79
C MET A 203 9.00 5.82 -2.03
N VAL A 204 9.16 6.22 -0.76
CA VAL A 204 8.10 6.85 0.03
C VAL A 204 7.63 8.15 -0.65
N GLY A 205 8.55 8.92 -1.25
CA GLY A 205 8.21 10.08 -2.07
C GLY A 205 7.32 9.72 -3.26
N LEU A 206 7.68 8.68 -4.03
CA LEU A 206 6.88 8.21 -5.16
C LEU A 206 5.49 7.73 -4.73
N PHE A 207 5.37 6.99 -3.63
CA PHE A 207 4.06 6.57 -3.12
C PHE A 207 3.22 7.73 -2.61
N ALA A 208 3.82 8.72 -1.94
CA ALA A 208 3.10 9.91 -1.52
C ALA A 208 2.54 10.69 -2.73
N THR A 209 3.29 10.79 -3.83
CA THR A 209 2.80 11.39 -5.08
C THR A 209 1.67 10.56 -5.69
N LYS A 210 1.82 9.23 -5.78
CA LYS A 210 0.81 8.33 -6.34
C LYS A 210 -0.49 8.33 -5.54
N VAL A 211 -0.41 8.34 -4.21
CA VAL A 211 -1.59 8.41 -3.33
C VAL A 211 -2.25 9.78 -3.43
N ALA A 212 -1.48 10.87 -3.52
CA ALA A 212 -2.04 12.22 -3.71
C ALA A 212 -2.78 12.35 -5.05
N GLU A 213 -2.21 11.81 -6.13
CA GLU A 213 -2.88 11.76 -7.45
C GLU A 213 -4.17 10.92 -7.39
N GLN A 214 -4.18 9.82 -6.62
CA GLN A 214 -5.36 8.98 -6.42
C GLN A 214 -6.44 9.65 -5.55
N THR A 215 -6.08 10.53 -4.60
CA THR A 215 -7.08 11.24 -3.77
C THR A 215 -7.94 12.21 -4.58
N GLU A 216 -7.38 12.87 -5.61
CA GLU A 216 -8.17 13.70 -6.53
C GLU A 216 -9.18 12.85 -7.35
N GLN A 217 -8.86 11.58 -7.58
CA GLN A 217 -9.71 10.65 -8.31
C GLN A 217 -10.80 10.01 -7.41
N ALA A 218 -10.64 10.01 -6.09
CA ALA A 218 -11.64 9.49 -5.15
C ALA A 218 -12.94 10.31 -5.15
N ASP A 219 -12.84 11.63 -5.35
CA ASP A 219 -14.00 12.50 -5.50
C ASP A 219 -14.85 12.11 -6.72
N GLN A 220 -14.21 11.68 -7.82
CA GLN A 220 -14.90 11.20 -9.02
C GLN A 220 -15.65 9.88 -8.79
N ILE A 221 -15.14 9.01 -7.91
CA ILE A 221 -15.83 7.77 -7.54
C ILE A 221 -17.08 8.08 -6.71
N LEU A 222 -17.00 9.08 -5.83
CA LEU A 222 -18.11 9.51 -4.99
C LEU A 222 -19.23 10.10 -5.86
N ASP A 223 -18.88 10.96 -6.82
CA ASP A 223 -19.81 11.49 -7.83
C ASP A 223 -20.48 10.36 -8.64
N LEU A 224 -19.72 9.34 -9.05
CA LEU A 224 -20.24 8.20 -9.79
C LEU A 224 -21.19 7.34 -8.93
N ALA A 225 -20.89 7.17 -7.64
CA ALA A 225 -21.74 6.44 -6.71
C ALA A 225 -23.07 7.19 -6.51
N GLU A 226 -23.05 8.50 -6.37
CA GLU A 226 -24.26 9.32 -6.33
C GLU A 226 -25.07 9.20 -7.63
N GLU A 227 -24.42 9.25 -8.80
CA GLU A 227 -25.07 9.06 -10.10
C GLU A 227 -25.75 7.68 -10.19
N SER A 228 -25.05 6.62 -9.77
CA SER A 228 -25.57 5.25 -9.73
C SER A 228 -26.79 5.12 -8.82
N THR A 229 -26.76 5.72 -7.63
CA THR A 229 -27.91 5.70 -6.72
C THR A 229 -29.13 6.44 -7.29
N ALA A 230 -28.92 7.55 -8.01
CA ALA A 230 -29.99 8.26 -8.70
C ALA A 230 -30.61 7.41 -9.83
N TYR A 231 -29.80 6.64 -10.56
CA TYR A 231 -30.31 5.69 -11.56
C TYR A 231 -31.10 4.53 -10.93
N ILE A 232 -30.69 4.05 -9.76
CA ILE A 232 -31.44 3.00 -9.03
C ILE A 232 -32.80 3.54 -8.58
N GLU A 233 -32.84 4.75 -8.02
CA GLU A 233 -34.09 5.37 -7.56
C GLU A 233 -35.07 5.61 -8.74
N THR A 234 -34.55 6.05 -9.90
CA THR A 234 -35.36 6.20 -11.10
C THR A 234 -35.81 4.85 -11.65
N ALA A 235 -34.93 3.83 -11.68
CA ALA A 235 -35.27 2.47 -12.10
C ALA A 235 -36.37 1.85 -11.21
N GLU A 236 -36.32 2.07 -9.89
CA GLU A 236 -37.37 1.63 -8.97
C GLU A 236 -38.73 2.27 -9.32
N LYS A 237 -38.76 3.58 -9.54
CA LYS A 237 -39.98 4.30 -9.96
C LYS A 237 -40.53 3.75 -11.27
N HIS A 238 -39.66 3.42 -12.23
CA HIS A 238 -40.07 2.81 -13.50
C HIS A 238 -40.59 1.38 -13.32
N LEU A 239 -39.99 0.58 -12.45
CA LEU A 239 -40.44 -0.78 -12.13
C LEU A 239 -41.81 -0.76 -11.43
N GLN A 240 -42.00 0.13 -10.45
CA GLN A 240 -43.28 0.30 -9.76
C GLN A 240 -44.38 0.72 -10.75
N LYS A 241 -44.10 1.68 -11.65
CA LYS A 241 -45.04 2.07 -12.71
C LYS A 241 -45.36 0.92 -13.66
N ALA A 242 -44.38 0.10 -14.03
CA ALA A 242 -44.60 -1.07 -14.90
C ALA A 242 -45.48 -2.13 -14.23
N VAL A 243 -45.26 -2.40 -12.95
CA VAL A 243 -46.12 -3.30 -12.15
C VAL A 243 -47.54 -2.75 -12.06
N GLN A 244 -47.71 -1.46 -11.78
CA GLN A 244 -49.02 -0.83 -11.71
C GLN A 244 -49.77 -0.89 -13.06
N ASN A 245 -49.09 -0.60 -14.17
CA ASN A 245 -49.67 -0.72 -15.51
C ASN A 245 -50.03 -2.17 -15.86
N SER A 246 -49.21 -3.15 -15.47
CA SER A 246 -49.51 -4.56 -15.73
C SER A 246 -50.82 -5.03 -15.07
N ASN A 247 -51.12 -4.53 -13.86
CA ASN A 247 -52.39 -4.77 -13.19
C ASN A 247 -53.54 -3.99 -13.81
N ALA A 248 -53.30 -2.74 -14.22
CA ALA A 248 -54.30 -1.92 -14.92
C ALA A 248 -54.72 -2.56 -16.26
N TYR A 249 -53.77 -3.10 -17.04
CA TYR A 249 -54.05 -3.79 -18.29
C TYR A 249 -54.91 -5.06 -18.08
N ARG A 250 -54.57 -5.87 -17.08
CA ARG A 250 -55.36 -7.07 -16.73
C ARG A 250 -56.79 -6.71 -16.33
N PHE A 251 -56.97 -5.66 -15.52
CA PHE A 251 -58.29 -5.17 -15.15
C PHE A 251 -59.08 -4.65 -16.37
N TYR A 252 -58.43 -3.89 -17.26
CA TYR A 252 -59.05 -3.36 -18.47
C TYR A 252 -59.58 -4.47 -19.39
N VAL A 253 -58.78 -5.53 -19.62
CA VAL A 253 -59.20 -6.67 -20.45
C VAL A 253 -60.41 -7.39 -19.85
N VAL A 254 -60.43 -7.61 -18.53
CA VAL A 254 -61.58 -8.24 -17.85
C VAL A 254 -62.84 -7.37 -17.99
N CYS A 255 -62.74 -6.06 -17.73
CA CYS A 255 -63.85 -5.13 -17.88
C CYS A 255 -64.40 -5.09 -19.31
N TRP A 256 -63.52 -5.13 -20.33
CA TRP A 256 -63.92 -5.19 -21.73
C TRP A 256 -64.74 -6.44 -22.05
N PHE A 257 -64.27 -7.62 -21.61
CA PHE A 257 -64.98 -8.89 -21.83
C PHE A 257 -66.33 -8.93 -21.12
N VAL A 258 -66.40 -8.50 -19.86
CA VAL A 258 -67.64 -8.45 -19.09
C VAL A 258 -68.64 -7.48 -19.72
N GLY A 259 -68.17 -6.31 -20.16
CA GLY A 259 -68.99 -5.31 -20.85
C GLY A 259 -69.55 -5.83 -22.18
N SER A 260 -68.70 -6.46 -23.00
CA SER A 260 -69.12 -7.04 -24.27
C SER A 260 -70.11 -8.20 -24.09
N ALA A 261 -69.88 -9.09 -23.11
CA ALA A 261 -70.81 -10.19 -22.81
C ALA A 261 -72.17 -9.67 -22.32
N SER A 262 -72.17 -8.65 -21.47
CA SER A 262 -73.41 -8.02 -20.99
C SER A 262 -74.17 -7.34 -22.12
N PHE A 263 -73.46 -6.65 -23.02
CA PHE A 263 -74.07 -6.01 -24.19
C PHE A 263 -74.69 -7.03 -25.15
N LEU A 264 -73.99 -8.15 -25.43
CA LEU A 264 -74.52 -9.23 -26.26
C LEU A 264 -75.76 -9.89 -25.63
N LEU A 265 -75.77 -10.10 -24.32
CA LEU A 265 -76.92 -10.69 -23.61
C LEU A 265 -78.14 -9.77 -23.67
N VAL A 266 -77.95 -8.46 -23.50
CA VAL A 266 -79.03 -7.47 -23.66
C VAL A 266 -79.52 -7.43 -25.10
N PHE A 267 -78.61 -7.47 -26.08
CA PHE A 267 -78.96 -7.50 -27.50
C PHE A 267 -79.76 -8.76 -27.86
N ASP A 268 -79.32 -9.93 -27.40
CA ASP A 268 -80.02 -11.21 -27.57
C ASP A 268 -81.40 -11.20 -26.91
N PHE A 269 -81.51 -10.64 -25.70
CA PHE A 269 -82.79 -10.48 -25.02
C PHE A 269 -83.75 -9.55 -25.79
N ILE A 270 -83.23 -8.47 -26.35
CA ILE A 270 -84.00 -7.55 -27.19
C ILE A 270 -84.45 -8.24 -28.47
N ASP A 271 -83.55 -8.94 -29.18
CA ASP A 271 -83.85 -9.66 -30.41
C ASP A 271 -84.90 -10.78 -30.17
N ALA A 272 -84.73 -11.55 -29.10
CA ALA A 272 -85.70 -12.57 -28.67
C ALA A 272 -87.07 -11.96 -28.32
N ARG A 273 -87.12 -10.74 -27.77
CA ARG A 273 -88.36 -10.00 -27.50
C ARG A 273 -89.02 -9.46 -28.77
N TYR A 274 -88.22 -8.98 -29.73
CA TYR A 274 -88.73 -8.47 -31.01
C TYR A 274 -89.14 -9.58 -31.97
N SER A 275 -88.55 -10.78 -31.88
CA SER A 275 -88.98 -11.96 -32.65
C SER A 275 -90.29 -12.60 -32.15
N LEU A 276 -90.77 -12.23 -30.96
CA LEU A 276 -91.96 -12.83 -30.32
C LEU A 276 -93.22 -11.94 -30.42
N ILE A 277 -93.10 -10.77 -31.06
CA ILE A 277 -94.20 -9.86 -31.45
C ILE A 277 -94.39 -9.96 -32.96
#